data_AF-A0A1V4IQ49-F1
#
_entry.id   AF-A0A1V4IQ49-F1
#
_cell.length_a   1.000
_cell.length_b   1.000
_cell.length_c   1.000
_cell.angle_alpha   90.00
_cell.angle_beta   90.00
_cell.angle_gamma   90.00
#
_symmetry.space_group_name_H-M   'P 1'
#
loop_
_entity.id
_entity.type
_entity.pdbx_description
1 polymer ?
#
loop_
_entity_poly.entity_id
_entity_poly.type
_entity_poly.pdbx_seq_one_letter_code
_entity_poly.pdbx_strand_id
1 'polypeptide(L)'
;MGILKRGSFLFAALVFIMLNAVVPSSTVFASSGNYYISAININAAVDENGDMSVKEELNYIFDGSFNGVKRDINTSGSNGISDVKVKVSKGGDTVIPRFELNNTNQGKEIKIYSKSTRESKKFSINYKVKDVITKYKDLAELKWLFYKNEDDVKPVE
;
A
#
# COMPACT_ATOMS: atom_id res chain seq x y z
N MET A 1 14.80 60.89 17.66
CA MET A 1 13.83 60.20 18.56
C MET A 1 12.45 60.36 17.92
N GLY A 2 11.77 59.42 17.28
CA GLY A 2 11.72 57.96 17.47
C GLY A 2 10.27 57.55 17.78
N ILE A 3 9.30 57.86 16.90
CA ILE A 3 7.87 57.52 17.17
C ILE A 3 7.14 56.88 15.98
N LEU A 4 7.60 57.02 14.73
CA LEU A 4 6.84 56.55 13.57
C LEU A 4 6.98 55.04 13.20
N LYS A 5 7.70 54.23 13.99
CA LYS A 5 7.92 52.81 13.65
C LYS A 5 7.12 51.81 14.49
N ARG A 6 6.55 52.22 15.64
CA ARG A 6 5.89 51.29 16.57
C ARG A 6 4.54 50.76 16.07
N GLY A 7 3.70 51.62 15.48
CA GLY A 7 2.39 51.22 14.97
C GLY A 7 2.45 50.30 13.74
N SER A 8 3.39 50.56 12.82
CA SER A 8 3.61 49.72 11.64
C SER A 8 4.25 48.37 11.98
N PHE A 9 5.12 48.32 12.99
CA PHE A 9 5.65 47.05 13.52
C PHE A 9 4.57 46.23 14.23
N LEU A 10 3.71 46.87 15.03
CA LEU A 10 2.58 46.22 15.71
C LEU A 10 1.55 45.69 14.71
N PHE A 11 1.27 46.46 13.65
CA PHE A 11 0.38 46.04 12.56
C PHE A 11 0.97 44.89 11.74
N ALA A 12 2.26 44.96 11.39
CA ALA A 12 2.96 43.88 10.70
C ALA A 12 3.03 42.60 11.55
N ALA A 13 3.25 42.73 12.87
CA ALA A 13 3.24 41.60 13.80
C ALA A 13 1.83 40.97 13.92
N LEU A 14 0.77 41.79 13.94
CA LEU A 14 -0.63 41.33 13.96
C LEU A 14 -1.01 40.59 12.67
N VAL A 15 -0.58 41.11 11.51
CA VAL A 15 -0.78 40.44 10.21
C VAL A 15 -0.01 39.11 10.15
N PHE A 16 1.22 39.06 10.69
CA PHE A 16 2.02 37.83 10.74
C PHE A 16 1.40 36.77 11.66
N ILE A 17 0.79 37.16 12.79
CA ILE A 17 0.06 36.25 13.69
C ILE A 17 -1.24 35.74 13.04
N MET A 18 -1.98 36.61 12.35
CA MET A 18 -3.19 36.21 11.60
C MET A 18 -2.89 35.29 10.43
N LEU A 19 -1.74 35.43 9.75
CA LEU A 19 -1.33 34.57 8.64
C LEU A 19 -0.98 33.14 9.08
N ASN A 20 -0.56 32.95 10.33
CA ASN A 20 -0.25 31.63 10.91
C ASN A 20 -1.47 30.94 11.55
N ALA A 21 -2.61 31.62 11.67
CA ALA A 21 -3.82 31.06 12.29
C ALA A 21 -4.66 30.18 11.33
N VAL A 22 -4.29 30.09 10.05
CA VAL A 22 -4.98 29.29 9.04
C VAL A 22 -4.13 28.07 8.63
N VAL A 23 -3.61 27.34 9.62
CA VAL A 23 -3.15 25.97 9.35
C VAL A 23 -4.39 25.09 9.47
N PRO A 24 -4.93 24.51 8.38
CA PRO A 24 -6.00 23.54 8.51
C PRO A 24 -5.45 22.36 9.31
N SER A 25 -5.91 22.20 10.54
CA SER A 25 -5.72 20.98 11.30
C SER A 25 -6.52 19.89 10.61
N SER A 26 -5.90 19.21 9.64
CA SER A 26 -6.46 17.98 9.11
C SER A 26 -6.49 16.99 10.26
N THR A 27 -7.66 16.82 10.86
CA THR A 27 -7.94 15.72 11.77
C THR A 27 -7.82 14.45 10.94
N VAL A 28 -6.66 13.80 11.02
CA VAL A 28 -6.49 12.43 10.53
C VAL A 28 -7.26 11.56 11.52
N PHE A 29 -8.48 11.20 11.18
CA PHE A 29 -9.17 10.14 11.90
C PHE A 29 -8.43 8.85 11.58
N ALA A 30 -7.66 8.34 12.53
CA ALA A 30 -7.18 6.97 12.47
C ALA A 30 -8.41 6.06 12.30
N SER A 31 -8.36 5.13 11.35
CA SER A 31 -9.44 4.16 11.18
C SER A 31 -9.67 3.46 12.53
N SER A 32 -10.90 3.50 13.02
CA SER A 32 -11.23 2.81 14.27
C SER A 32 -11.54 1.34 13.97
N GLY A 33 -10.69 0.47 14.49
CA GLY A 33 -10.97 -0.96 14.59
C GLY A 33 -9.77 -1.85 14.35
N ASN A 34 -9.99 -3.14 14.54
CA ASN A 34 -9.00 -4.18 14.38
C ASN A 34 -9.23 -4.93 13.07
N TYR A 35 -8.22 -5.65 12.63
CA TYR A 35 -8.36 -6.59 11.52
C TYR A 35 -7.40 -7.76 11.75
N TYR A 36 -7.66 -8.87 11.07
CA TYR A 36 -6.68 -9.93 10.91
C TYR A 36 -6.86 -10.61 9.57
N ILE A 37 -5.79 -11.27 9.10
CA ILE A 37 -5.79 -12.04 7.86
C ILE A 37 -5.96 -13.51 8.24
N SER A 38 -7.12 -14.09 7.94
CA SER A 38 -7.45 -15.46 8.34
C SER A 38 -6.79 -16.52 7.46
N ALA A 39 -6.41 -16.17 6.23
CA ALA A 39 -5.67 -17.04 5.33
C ALA A 39 -4.90 -16.24 4.28
N ILE A 40 -3.73 -16.76 3.92
CA ILE A 40 -2.90 -16.28 2.82
C ILE A 40 -2.58 -17.48 1.94
N ASN A 41 -3.02 -17.46 0.69
CA ASN A 41 -2.69 -18.48 -0.30
C ASN A 41 -1.88 -17.84 -1.42
N ILE A 42 -0.68 -18.37 -1.67
CA ILE A 42 0.23 -17.86 -2.69
C ILE A 42 0.57 -18.99 -3.63
N ASN A 43 0.27 -18.79 -4.91
CA ASN A 43 0.67 -19.68 -6.00
C ASN A 43 1.66 -18.93 -6.87
N ALA A 44 2.83 -19.52 -7.08
CA ALA A 44 3.89 -18.95 -7.89
C ALA A 44 4.43 -19.99 -8.87
N ALA A 45 4.54 -19.62 -10.14
CA ALA A 45 5.05 -20.48 -11.20
C ALA A 45 6.10 -19.71 -12.00
N VAL A 46 7.28 -20.31 -12.17
CA VAL A 46 8.36 -19.76 -12.98
C VAL A 46 8.09 -20.10 -14.45
N ASP A 47 8.06 -19.08 -15.29
CA ASP A 47 7.90 -19.19 -16.74
C ASP A 47 9.25 -19.57 -17.38
N GLU A 48 9.25 -20.16 -18.59
CA GLU A 48 10.47 -20.59 -19.30
C GLU A 48 11.49 -19.45 -19.52
N ASN A 49 11.00 -18.21 -19.59
CA ASN A 49 11.83 -17.02 -19.77
C ASN A 49 12.50 -16.53 -18.47
N GLY A 50 12.23 -17.15 -17.32
CA GLY A 50 12.78 -16.76 -16.01
C GLY A 50 11.97 -15.71 -15.26
N ASP A 51 10.83 -15.28 -15.80
CA ASP A 51 9.82 -14.54 -15.02
C ASP A 51 9.08 -15.49 -14.07
N MET A 52 8.35 -14.95 -13.11
CA MET A 52 7.46 -15.73 -12.24
C MET A 52 6.08 -15.11 -12.16
N SER A 53 5.07 -15.88 -12.55
CA SER A 53 3.66 -15.52 -12.40
C SER A 53 3.21 -15.82 -10.97
N VAL A 54 2.66 -14.82 -10.27
CA VAL A 54 2.25 -14.92 -8.88
C VAL A 54 0.76 -14.60 -8.73
N LYS A 55 0.05 -15.42 -7.96
CA LYS A 55 -1.32 -15.18 -7.50
C LYS A 55 -1.37 -15.27 -5.98
N GLU A 56 -1.71 -14.15 -5.35
CA GLU A 56 -1.95 -14.03 -3.91
C GLU A 56 -3.45 -13.94 -3.64
N GLU A 57 -3.94 -14.65 -2.63
CA GLU A 57 -5.29 -14.55 -2.10
C GLU A 57 -5.25 -14.33 -0.59
N LEU A 58 -5.64 -13.13 -0.17
CA LEU A 58 -5.59 -12.64 1.22
C LEU A 58 -7.01 -12.52 1.75
N ASN A 59 -7.37 -13.33 2.74
CA ASN A 59 -8.69 -13.30 3.39
C ASN A 59 -8.64 -12.38 4.60
N TYR A 60 -9.20 -11.17 4.46
CA TYR A 60 -9.30 -10.20 5.55
C TYR A 60 -10.58 -10.36 6.34
N ILE A 61 -10.46 -10.25 7.66
CA ILE A 61 -11.56 -10.07 8.60
C ILE A 61 -11.39 -8.69 9.23
N PHE A 62 -12.27 -7.76 8.88
CA PHE A 62 -12.28 -6.42 9.43
C PHE A 62 -13.26 -6.34 10.60
N ASP A 63 -12.80 -5.90 11.76
CA ASP A 63 -13.63 -5.47 12.91
C ASP A 63 -13.42 -3.97 13.14
N GLY A 64 -13.83 -3.21 12.13
CA GLY A 64 -13.59 -1.78 12.02
C GLY A 64 -14.08 -1.25 10.70
N SER A 65 -13.85 0.05 10.47
CA SER A 65 -14.11 0.71 9.18
C SER A 65 -12.79 1.08 8.50
N PHE A 66 -12.57 0.55 7.30
CA PHE A 66 -11.34 0.75 6.52
C PHE A 66 -11.67 1.10 5.08
N ASN A 67 -10.79 1.83 4.39
CA ASN A 67 -10.97 2.24 3.00
C ASN A 67 -10.43 1.22 1.98
N GLY A 68 -9.71 0.19 2.44
CA GLY A 68 -9.06 -0.77 1.55
C GLY A 68 -7.91 -1.52 2.23
N VAL A 69 -6.97 -2.02 1.42
CA VAL A 69 -5.72 -2.64 1.88
C VAL A 69 -4.53 -2.15 1.07
N LYS A 70 -3.34 -2.28 1.63
CA LYS A 70 -2.04 -1.99 1.05
C LYS A 70 -1.25 -3.29 1.04
N ARG A 71 -0.53 -3.55 -0.05
CA ARG A 71 0.37 -4.69 -0.21
C ARG A 71 1.73 -4.21 -0.71
N ASP A 72 2.75 -4.36 0.12
CA ASP A 72 4.13 -4.04 -0.24
C ASP A 72 4.83 -5.28 -0.81
N ILE A 73 5.36 -5.19 -2.02
CA ILE A 73 6.11 -6.25 -2.68
C ILE A 73 7.57 -5.80 -2.77
N ASN A 74 8.44 -6.50 -2.05
CA ASN A 74 9.88 -6.32 -2.18
C ASN A 74 10.35 -6.94 -3.50
N THR A 75 11.04 -6.16 -4.32
CA THR A 75 11.53 -6.60 -5.64
C THR A 75 13.05 -6.78 -5.68
N SER A 76 13.69 -6.91 -4.52
CA SER A 76 15.13 -7.19 -4.44
C SER A 76 15.43 -8.54 -5.10
N GLY A 77 16.42 -8.56 -5.98
CA GLY A 77 16.80 -9.77 -6.73
C GLY A 77 15.95 -10.03 -7.98
N SER A 78 15.13 -9.06 -8.41
CA SER A 78 14.39 -9.12 -9.67
C SER A 78 14.39 -7.77 -10.40
N ASN A 79 13.92 -7.76 -11.64
CA ASN A 79 13.73 -6.54 -12.45
C ASN A 79 12.36 -5.89 -12.22
N GLY A 80 11.82 -6.02 -11.00
CA GLY A 80 10.53 -5.45 -10.62
C GLY A 80 9.34 -6.36 -10.93
N ILE A 81 8.15 -5.77 -10.92
CA ILE A 81 6.89 -6.46 -11.25
C ILE A 81 6.13 -5.77 -12.38
N SER A 82 5.34 -6.56 -13.11
CA SER A 82 4.43 -6.11 -14.17
C SER A 82 3.05 -6.77 -14.05
N ASP A 83 2.13 -6.34 -14.92
CA ASP A 83 0.83 -6.99 -15.15
C ASP A 83 -0.04 -7.16 -13.90
N VAL A 84 0.02 -6.19 -12.99
CA VAL A 84 -0.73 -6.21 -11.74
C VAL A 84 -2.23 -6.16 -12.02
N LYS A 85 -2.95 -7.18 -11.54
CA LYS A 85 -4.41 -7.30 -11.61
C LYS A 85 -4.98 -7.62 -10.24
N VAL A 86 -5.98 -6.84 -9.84
CA VAL A 86 -6.62 -6.98 -8.52
C VAL A 86 -8.08 -7.34 -8.68
N LYS A 87 -8.56 -8.24 -7.82
CA LYS A 87 -9.99 -8.52 -7.62
C LYS A 87 -10.30 -8.55 -6.13
N VAL A 88 -11.51 -8.14 -5.76
CA VAL A 88 -12.02 -8.26 -4.40
C VAL A 88 -13.30 -9.06 -4.44
N SER A 89 -13.43 -10.03 -3.55
CA SER A 89 -14.62 -10.89 -3.48
C SER A 89 -15.21 -10.93 -2.08
N LYS A 90 -16.56 -10.99 -2.03
CA LYS A 90 -17.37 -11.06 -0.81
C LYS A 90 -18.64 -11.85 -1.13
N GLY A 91 -18.95 -12.89 -0.36
CA GLY A 91 -20.23 -13.60 -0.48
C GLY A 91 -20.53 -14.18 -1.88
N GLY A 92 -19.51 -14.51 -2.67
CA GLY A 92 -19.66 -14.98 -4.05
C GLY A 92 -19.55 -13.88 -5.11
N ASP A 93 -19.81 -12.63 -4.75
CA ASP A 93 -19.62 -11.48 -5.63
C ASP A 93 -18.14 -11.16 -5.79
N THR A 94 -17.75 -10.79 -7.01
CA THR A 94 -16.37 -10.39 -7.35
C THR A 94 -16.38 -9.08 -8.12
N VAL A 95 -15.58 -8.12 -7.67
CA VAL A 95 -15.43 -6.81 -8.30
C VAL A 95 -13.97 -6.52 -8.63
N ILE A 96 -13.74 -5.67 -9.63
CA ILE A 96 -12.43 -5.10 -9.93
C ILE A 96 -12.34 -3.74 -9.22
N PRO A 97 -11.54 -3.59 -8.15
CA PRO A 97 -11.44 -2.34 -7.43
C PRO A 97 -10.58 -1.31 -8.18
N ARG A 98 -10.71 -0.04 -7.81
CA ARG A 98 -9.67 0.96 -8.07
C ARG A 98 -8.43 0.58 -7.25
N PHE A 99 -7.24 0.69 -7.83
CA PHE A 99 -5.99 0.53 -7.12
C PHE A 99 -4.94 1.54 -7.61
N GLU A 100 -3.92 1.77 -6.79
CA GLU A 100 -2.75 2.60 -7.09
C GLU A 100 -1.48 1.76 -6.94
N LEU A 101 -0.49 2.02 -7.79
CA LEU A 101 0.85 1.44 -7.73
C LEU A 101 1.86 2.54 -7.43
N ASN A 102 2.54 2.42 -6.30
CA ASN A 102 3.58 3.37 -5.89
C ASN A 102 4.94 2.67 -5.88
N ASN A 103 5.99 3.44 -6.17
CA ASN A 103 7.36 2.98 -5.95
C ASN A 103 7.70 3.14 -4.47
N THR A 104 8.37 2.15 -3.89
CA THR A 104 8.97 2.23 -2.56
C THR A 104 10.49 2.06 -2.68
N ASN A 105 11.22 2.28 -1.59
CA ASN A 105 12.67 2.07 -1.58
C ASN A 105 13.07 0.60 -1.84
N GLN A 106 12.16 -0.35 -1.60
CA GLN A 106 12.44 -1.78 -1.70
C GLN A 106 11.61 -2.50 -2.78
N GLY A 107 10.73 -1.80 -3.50
CA GLY A 107 9.93 -2.38 -4.57
C GLY A 107 8.67 -1.58 -4.89
N LYS A 108 7.50 -2.21 -4.77
CA LYS A 108 6.19 -1.62 -5.12
C LYS A 108 5.21 -1.72 -3.97
N GLU A 109 4.41 -0.67 -3.77
CA GLU A 109 3.22 -0.70 -2.91
C GLU A 109 1.97 -0.72 -3.80
N ILE A 110 1.06 -1.64 -3.52
CA ILE A 110 -0.26 -1.72 -4.17
C ILE A 110 -1.31 -1.25 -3.15
N LYS A 111 -1.93 -0.09 -3.37
CA LYS A 111 -3.09 0.36 -2.59
C LYS A 111 -4.37 -0.05 -3.29
N ILE A 112 -5.18 -0.88 -2.64
CA ILE A 112 -6.43 -1.43 -3.19
C ILE A 112 -7.60 -0.80 -2.45
N TYR A 113 -8.42 0.00 -3.13
CA TYR A 113 -9.57 0.66 -2.53
C TYR A 113 -10.78 -0.28 -2.48
N SER A 114 -11.23 -0.59 -1.28
CA SER A 114 -12.45 -1.36 -1.02
C SER A 114 -12.96 -1.04 0.38
N LYS A 115 -13.86 -0.05 0.48
CA LYS A 115 -14.48 0.34 1.75
C LYS A 115 -15.08 -0.88 2.44
N SER A 116 -14.68 -1.11 3.68
CA SER A 116 -15.06 -2.29 4.45
C SER A 116 -15.48 -1.90 5.87
N THR A 117 -16.62 -2.41 6.34
CA THR A 117 -17.11 -2.19 7.71
C THR A 117 -17.60 -3.48 8.33
N ARG A 118 -16.91 -3.99 9.35
CA ARG A 118 -17.25 -5.22 10.10
C ARG A 118 -17.63 -6.39 9.19
N GLU A 119 -16.71 -6.80 8.34
CA GLU A 119 -16.97 -7.77 7.29
C GLU A 119 -15.72 -8.56 6.88
N SER A 120 -15.95 -9.62 6.10
CA SER A 120 -14.88 -10.43 5.51
C SER A 120 -14.79 -10.20 4.01
N LYS A 121 -13.57 -10.04 3.50
CA LYS A 121 -13.30 -9.91 2.06
C LYS A 121 -12.04 -10.67 1.68
N LYS A 122 -12.06 -11.25 0.48
CA LYS A 122 -10.87 -11.84 -0.13
C LYS A 122 -10.31 -10.89 -1.19
N PHE A 123 -9.06 -10.50 -1.02
CA PHE A 123 -8.29 -9.72 -1.98
C PHE A 123 -7.42 -10.66 -2.80
N SER A 124 -7.59 -10.65 -4.11
CA SER A 124 -6.80 -11.45 -5.04
C SER A 124 -5.90 -10.55 -5.88
N ILE A 125 -4.59 -10.74 -5.76
CA ILE A 125 -3.58 -9.93 -6.44
C ILE A 125 -2.79 -10.86 -7.37
N ASN A 126 -2.79 -10.56 -8.66
CA ASN A 126 -2.01 -11.30 -9.65
C ASN A 126 -0.96 -10.34 -10.21
N TYR A 127 0.28 -10.79 -10.31
CA TYR A 127 1.37 -9.99 -10.87
C TYR A 127 2.45 -10.91 -11.43
N LYS A 128 3.31 -10.34 -12.27
CA LYS A 128 4.49 -11.03 -12.80
C LYS A 128 5.74 -10.42 -12.18
N VAL A 129 6.61 -11.25 -11.63
CA VAL A 129 7.96 -10.87 -11.21
C VAL A 129 8.91 -11.07 -12.38
N LYS A 130 9.70 -10.06 -12.71
CA LYS A 130 10.56 -10.05 -13.89
C LYS A 130 11.96 -10.55 -13.57
N ASP A 131 12.48 -11.47 -14.38
CA ASP A 131 13.86 -11.98 -14.27
C ASP A 131 14.24 -12.43 -12.84
N VAL A 132 13.41 -13.28 -12.24
CA VAL A 132 13.57 -13.69 -10.82
C VAL A 132 14.60 -14.82 -10.65
N ILE A 133 15.00 -15.44 -11.76
CA ILE A 133 15.95 -16.56 -11.77
C ILE A 133 17.36 -16.07 -12.01
N THR A 134 18.26 -16.39 -11.09
CA THR A 134 19.70 -16.23 -11.29
C THR A 134 20.25 -17.51 -11.93
N LYS A 135 20.80 -17.40 -13.15
CA LYS A 135 21.36 -18.55 -13.88
C LYS A 135 22.89 -18.63 -13.69
N TYR A 136 23.38 -19.82 -13.37
CA TYR A 136 24.78 -20.20 -13.36
C TYR A 136 25.05 -21.21 -14.48
N LYS A 137 26.30 -21.68 -14.62
CA LYS A 137 26.70 -22.58 -15.72
C LYS A 137 25.93 -23.92 -15.70
N ASP A 138 25.61 -24.42 -14.52
CA ASP A 138 25.05 -25.75 -14.27
C ASP A 138 23.87 -25.74 -13.29
N LEU A 139 23.50 -24.59 -12.72
CA LEU A 139 22.40 -24.45 -11.77
C LEU A 139 21.61 -23.14 -11.99
N ALA A 140 20.38 -23.09 -11.47
CA ALA A 140 19.59 -21.88 -11.40
C ALA A 140 19.06 -21.67 -9.97
N GLU A 141 19.15 -20.45 -9.46
CA GLU A 141 18.65 -20.08 -8.12
C GLU A 141 17.41 -19.20 -8.24
N LEU A 142 16.37 -19.55 -7.46
CA LEU A 142 15.21 -18.72 -7.19
C LEU A 142 15.22 -18.35 -5.70
N LYS A 143 15.36 -17.06 -5.42
CA LYS A 143 15.26 -16.53 -4.05
C LYS A 143 14.23 -15.41 -4.02
N TRP A 144 13.06 -15.72 -3.48
CA TRP A 144 11.95 -14.77 -3.38
C TRP A 144 11.28 -14.82 -2.01
N LEU A 145 11.07 -13.66 -1.41
CA LEU A 145 10.38 -13.51 -0.12
C LEU A 145 8.98 -12.97 -0.37
N PHE A 146 7.97 -13.82 -0.24
CA PHE A 146 6.59 -13.40 -0.43
C PHE A 146 6.02 -12.61 0.74
N TYR A 147 6.39 -12.94 1.98
CA TYR A 147 5.77 -12.36 3.16
C TYR A 147 6.77 -12.22 4.31
N LYS A 148 6.75 -11.08 5.00
CA LYS A 148 7.57 -10.78 6.16
C LYS A 148 6.75 -10.09 7.26
N ASN A 149 6.14 -10.89 8.16
CA ASN A 149 5.31 -10.42 9.29
C ASN A 149 4.33 -9.27 8.91
N GLU A 150 3.73 -8.60 9.89
CA GLU A 150 2.63 -7.63 9.68
C GLU A 150 2.99 -6.40 8.83
N ASP A 151 4.23 -6.28 8.34
CA ASP A 151 4.66 -5.12 7.58
C ASP A 151 4.13 -5.07 6.15
N ASP A 152 3.97 -6.23 5.53
CA ASP A 152 3.75 -6.32 4.08
C ASP A 152 2.30 -6.07 3.65
N VAL A 153 1.31 -6.27 4.54
CA VAL A 153 -0.11 -6.14 4.18
C VAL A 153 -0.93 -5.51 5.30
N LYS A 154 -1.49 -4.34 5.03
CA LYS A 154 -2.15 -3.47 6.04
C LYS A 154 -3.42 -2.83 5.46
N PRO A 155 -4.47 -2.54 6.24
CA PRO A 155 -5.60 -1.76 5.77
C PRO A 155 -5.18 -0.34 5.35
N VAL A 156 -5.97 0.25 4.45
CA VAL A 156 -5.94 1.70 4.19
C VAL A 156 -6.89 2.35 5.18
N GLU A 157 -6.37 3.24 6.02
CA GLU A 157 -7.15 4.03 6.96
C GLU A 157 -8.10 5.02 6.27
#